data_AF-A0A4Q7EGB9-F1
#
_entry.id   AF-A0A4Q7EGB9-F1
#
_cell.length_a   1.000
_cell.length_b   1.000
_cell.length_c   1.000
_cell.angle_alpha   90.00
_cell.angle_beta   90.00
_cell.angle_gamma   90.00
#
_symmetry.space_group_name_H-M   'P 1'
#
loop_
_entity.id
_entity.type
_entity.pdbx_description
1 polymer ?
#
loop_
_entity_poly.entity_id
_entity_poly.type
_entity_poly.pdbx_seq_one_letter_code
_entity_poly.pdbx_strand_id
1 'polypeptide(L)'
;MQDAIATALEKKDFRTAAKLLQQWKQQDAKDPHFLLMAGKYQEATERWEQAEKAYLAVLRQVTNAKIMSQARQGIQRVQASIAQAKEHALETARAQPEGQAPGLMCLEPVAGEQRQAAAQGLAKVMGIDAYMARLQVPSREWRLYRVGPVGDLQYYSRALTEAQMPAFWVKQAEIKNLPVFRVQNFRRVEPQAEVICVNADGQMGAIAFDWSEVTQLVMGQIPLFESVVDLGAWRKLKRAEKTQDYAEVIDLHCHGRRCVLRLCDRTYDFRQGNPLPNAEAIPDKGLAMRPQWQALVQYLRDRVTGPTHDGFSKFGDSAIEFIDLLPPLNPQLDLARVKESNWDPTFHLYSGLHFVRYSAVTAASAS
;
A
#
# COMPACT_ATOMS: atom_id res chain seq x y z
N MET A 1 -46.99 -22.20 11.96
CA MET A 1 -45.54 -22.51 12.03
C MET A 1 -44.72 -21.27 12.36
N GLN A 2 -44.99 -20.13 11.71
CA GLN A 2 -44.33 -18.85 11.97
C GLN A 2 -44.35 -18.41 13.45
N ASP A 3 -45.51 -18.42 14.11
CA ASP A 3 -45.63 -17.96 15.51
C ASP A 3 -44.86 -18.85 16.50
N ALA A 4 -44.77 -20.16 16.22
CA ALA A 4 -43.99 -21.10 17.02
C ALA A 4 -42.49 -20.82 16.91
N ILE A 5 -42.01 -20.45 15.71
CA ILE A 5 -40.62 -20.04 15.51
C ILE A 5 -40.35 -18.70 16.19
N ALA A 6 -41.23 -17.71 16.03
CA ALA A 6 -41.10 -16.41 16.69
C ALA A 6 -41.03 -16.55 18.22
N THR A 7 -41.92 -17.35 18.80
CA THR A 7 -41.93 -17.63 20.24
C THR A 7 -40.64 -18.32 20.70
N ALA A 8 -40.12 -19.28 19.92
CA ALA A 8 -38.86 -19.95 20.24
C ALA A 8 -37.67 -18.97 20.20
N LEU A 9 -37.64 -18.06 19.22
CA LEU A 9 -36.61 -17.02 19.11
C LEU A 9 -36.66 -16.02 20.28
N GLU A 10 -37.86 -15.58 20.67
CA GLU A 10 -38.06 -14.68 21.83
C GLU A 10 -37.57 -15.32 23.14
N LYS A 11 -37.78 -16.64 23.28
CA LYS A 11 -37.31 -17.43 24.43
C LYS A 11 -35.83 -17.84 24.34
N LYS A 12 -35.11 -17.42 23.29
CA LYS A 12 -33.73 -17.85 22.98
C LYS A 12 -33.58 -19.38 22.85
N ASP A 13 -34.65 -20.10 22.53
CA ASP A 13 -34.62 -21.53 22.25
C ASP A 13 -34.25 -21.78 20.78
N PHE A 14 -32.97 -21.61 20.49
CA PHE A 14 -32.42 -21.75 19.13
C PHE A 14 -32.51 -23.18 18.60
N ARG A 15 -32.50 -24.20 19.47
CA ARG A 15 -32.61 -25.61 19.07
C ARG A 15 -33.99 -25.89 18.49
N THR A 16 -35.03 -25.45 19.19
CA THR A 16 -36.41 -25.61 18.72
C THR A 16 -36.67 -24.78 17.46
N ALA A 17 -36.20 -23.52 17.43
CA ALA A 17 -36.32 -22.67 16.24
C ALA A 17 -35.64 -23.30 15.00
N ALA A 18 -34.44 -23.86 15.16
CA ALA A 18 -33.71 -24.54 14.08
C ALA A 18 -34.45 -25.78 13.56
N LYS A 19 -35.00 -26.60 14.46
CA LYS A 19 -35.76 -27.81 14.08
C LYS A 19 -37.02 -27.44 13.29
N LEU A 20 -37.77 -26.44 13.74
CA LEU A 20 -38.97 -25.94 13.06
C LEU A 20 -38.64 -25.33 11.69
N LEU A 21 -37.55 -24.57 11.59
CA LEU A 21 -37.07 -24.04 10.31
C LEU A 21 -36.65 -25.14 9.34
N GLN A 22 -35.98 -26.19 9.82
CA GLN A 22 -35.58 -27.31 8.98
C GLN A 22 -36.80 -28.08 8.44
N GLN A 23 -37.83 -28.25 9.26
CA GLN A 23 -39.10 -28.85 8.82
C GLN A 23 -39.79 -28.00 7.75
N TRP A 24 -39.87 -26.67 7.94
CA TRP A 24 -40.44 -25.76 6.95
C TRP A 24 -39.64 -25.78 5.64
N LYS A 25 -38.30 -25.78 5.73
CA LYS A 25 -37.42 -25.81 4.55
C LYS A 25 -37.68 -27.01 3.65
N GLN A 26 -38.02 -28.17 4.23
CA GLN A 26 -38.36 -29.39 3.48
C GLN A 26 -39.71 -29.28 2.76
N GLN A 27 -40.62 -28.47 3.28
CA GLN A 27 -41.94 -28.24 2.69
C GLN A 27 -41.86 -27.19 1.58
N ASP A 28 -41.30 -26.01 1.88
CA ASP A 28 -41.11 -24.94 0.92
C ASP A 28 -39.94 -24.02 1.31
N ALA A 29 -38.79 -24.23 0.68
CA ALA A 29 -37.59 -23.43 0.91
C ALA A 29 -37.65 -22.02 0.28
N LYS A 30 -38.63 -21.75 -0.59
CA LYS A 30 -38.80 -20.45 -1.27
C LYS A 30 -39.92 -19.61 -0.67
N ASP A 31 -40.71 -20.15 0.25
CA ASP A 31 -41.75 -19.36 0.94
C ASP A 31 -41.14 -18.09 1.57
N PRO A 32 -41.62 -16.89 1.22
CA PRO A 32 -41.09 -15.66 1.79
C PRO A 32 -41.23 -15.53 3.31
N HIS A 33 -42.22 -16.17 3.93
CA HIS A 33 -42.34 -16.21 5.39
C HIS A 33 -41.28 -17.11 6.01
N PHE A 34 -40.96 -18.23 5.36
CA PHE A 34 -39.82 -19.05 5.73
C PHE A 34 -38.51 -18.25 5.64
N LEU A 35 -38.26 -17.57 4.52
CA LEU A 35 -37.06 -16.74 4.35
C LEU A 35 -36.96 -15.62 5.39
N LEU A 36 -38.08 -14.98 5.74
CA LEU A 36 -38.12 -13.96 6.79
C LEU A 36 -37.78 -14.56 8.16
N MET A 37 -38.34 -15.72 8.52
CA MET A 37 -38.03 -16.40 9.78
C MET A 37 -36.60 -16.94 9.82
N ALA A 38 -36.08 -17.44 8.70
CA ALA A 38 -34.69 -17.81 8.56
C ALA A 38 -33.78 -16.60 8.80
N GLY A 39 -34.10 -15.43 8.23
CA GLY A 39 -33.39 -14.18 8.51
C GLY A 39 -33.37 -13.82 10.00
N LYS A 40 -34.53 -13.87 10.68
CA LYS A 40 -34.63 -13.60 12.12
C LYS A 40 -33.83 -14.59 12.97
N TYR A 41 -33.82 -15.86 12.59
CA TYR A 41 -33.01 -16.87 13.29
C TYR A 41 -31.51 -16.62 13.11
N GLN A 42 -31.07 -16.27 11.90
CA GLN A 42 -29.67 -15.95 11.63
C GLN A 42 -29.26 -14.67 12.37
N GLU A 43 -30.14 -13.66 12.44
CA GLU A 43 -29.96 -12.44 13.25
C GLU A 43 -29.79 -12.80 14.73
N ALA A 44 -30.70 -13.61 15.29
CA ALA A 44 -30.67 -13.99 16.70
C ALA A 44 -29.48 -14.91 17.08
N THR A 45 -28.84 -15.54 16.11
CA THR A 45 -27.64 -16.37 16.31
C THR A 45 -26.36 -15.66 15.84
N GLU A 46 -26.42 -14.35 15.65
CA GLU A 46 -25.30 -13.46 15.30
C GLU A 46 -24.62 -13.81 13.96
N ARG A 47 -25.34 -14.49 13.08
CA ARG A 47 -24.89 -14.86 11.72
C ARG A 47 -25.30 -13.78 10.72
N TRP A 48 -24.72 -12.60 10.90
CA TRP A 48 -25.13 -11.36 10.24
C TRP A 48 -25.20 -11.45 8.71
N GLU A 49 -24.16 -11.99 8.05
CA GLU A 49 -24.16 -12.14 6.58
C GLU A 49 -25.28 -13.07 6.07
N GLN A 50 -25.59 -14.12 6.82
CA GLN A 50 -26.64 -15.06 6.47
C GLN A 50 -28.02 -14.45 6.68
N ALA A 51 -28.16 -13.61 7.73
CA ALA A 51 -29.37 -12.85 8.00
C ALA A 51 -29.67 -11.84 6.88
N GLU A 52 -28.67 -11.03 6.48
CA GLU A 52 -28.82 -10.04 5.42
C GLU A 52 -29.17 -10.71 4.08
N LYS A 53 -28.49 -11.81 3.71
CA LYS A 53 -28.81 -12.60 2.50
C LYS A 53 -30.25 -13.10 2.52
N ALA A 54 -30.73 -13.60 3.66
CA ALA A 54 -32.11 -14.07 3.80
C ALA A 54 -33.12 -12.92 3.63
N TYR A 55 -32.89 -11.76 4.24
CA TYR A 55 -33.78 -10.60 4.08
C TYR A 55 -33.77 -10.02 2.66
N LEU A 56 -32.61 -9.97 2.00
CA LEU A 56 -32.53 -9.57 0.58
C LEU A 56 -33.29 -10.55 -0.32
N ALA A 57 -33.25 -11.85 -0.02
CA ALA A 57 -34.02 -12.85 -0.76
C ALA A 57 -35.54 -12.63 -0.61
N VAL A 58 -36.02 -12.24 0.58
CA VAL A 58 -37.43 -11.84 0.80
C VAL A 58 -37.81 -10.67 -0.10
N LEU A 59 -36.99 -9.61 -0.15
CA LEU A 59 -37.28 -8.40 -0.94
C LEU A 59 -37.34 -8.64 -2.44
N ARG A 60 -36.72 -9.70 -2.95
CA ARG A 60 -36.78 -10.08 -4.37
C ARG A 60 -38.07 -10.81 -4.76
N GLN A 61 -38.80 -11.35 -3.79
CA GLN A 61 -39.93 -12.27 -4.03
C GLN A 61 -41.28 -11.70 -3.62
N VAL A 62 -41.31 -10.62 -2.85
CA VAL A 62 -42.54 -10.17 -2.16
C VAL A 62 -42.94 -8.76 -2.56
N THR A 63 -44.23 -8.58 -2.84
CA THR A 63 -44.89 -7.28 -3.02
C THR A 63 -45.74 -6.87 -1.80
N ASN A 64 -45.96 -7.79 -0.84
CA ASN A 64 -46.69 -7.50 0.39
C ASN A 64 -45.91 -6.50 1.27
N ALA A 65 -46.50 -5.32 1.47
CA ALA A 65 -45.90 -4.21 2.19
C ALA A 65 -45.45 -4.54 3.63
N LYS A 66 -46.18 -5.41 4.34
CA LYS A 66 -45.86 -5.77 5.74
C LYS A 66 -44.58 -6.60 5.81
N ILE A 67 -44.47 -7.62 4.96
CA ILE A 67 -43.29 -8.50 4.88
C ILE A 67 -42.07 -7.71 4.38
N MET A 68 -42.26 -6.85 3.37
CA MET A 68 -41.20 -5.96 2.88
C MET A 68 -40.68 -5.04 3.97
N SER A 69 -41.57 -4.41 4.74
CA SER A 69 -41.18 -3.55 5.86
C SER A 69 -40.37 -4.31 6.91
N GLN A 70 -40.80 -5.52 7.28
CA GLN A 70 -40.09 -6.37 8.23
C GLN A 70 -38.70 -6.78 7.73
N ALA A 71 -38.56 -7.13 6.45
CA ALA A 71 -37.26 -7.46 5.86
C ALA A 71 -36.32 -6.25 5.82
N ARG A 72 -36.81 -5.06 5.46
CA ARG A 72 -36.02 -3.81 5.48
C ARG A 72 -35.55 -3.46 6.89
N GLN A 73 -36.43 -3.56 7.90
CA GLN A 73 -36.05 -3.35 9.30
C GLN A 73 -35.00 -4.37 9.77
N GLY A 74 -35.13 -5.64 9.33
CA GLY A 74 -34.12 -6.67 9.58
C GLY A 74 -32.75 -6.29 9.01
N ILE A 75 -32.70 -5.86 7.74
CA ILE A 75 -31.47 -5.38 7.09
C ILE A 75 -30.86 -4.22 7.88
N GLN A 76 -31.66 -3.23 8.29
CA GLN A 76 -31.19 -2.09 9.07
C GLN A 76 -30.55 -2.51 10.40
N ARG A 77 -31.18 -3.42 11.16
CA ARG A 77 -30.62 -3.92 12.43
C ARG A 77 -29.34 -4.70 12.24
N VAL A 78 -29.30 -5.56 11.22
CA VAL A 78 -28.10 -6.35 10.88
C VAL A 78 -26.95 -5.41 10.51
N GLN A 79 -27.19 -4.43 9.64
CA GLN A 79 -26.19 -3.44 9.23
C GLN A 79 -25.70 -2.59 10.42
N ALA A 80 -26.60 -2.16 11.30
CA ALA A 80 -26.24 -1.43 12.52
C ALA A 80 -25.36 -2.28 13.46
N SER A 81 -25.69 -3.57 13.63
CA SER A 81 -24.92 -4.48 14.48
C SER A 81 -23.52 -4.75 13.92
N ILE A 82 -23.39 -4.94 12.60
CA ILE A 82 -22.10 -5.08 11.92
C ILE A 82 -21.27 -3.80 12.10
N ALA A 83 -21.87 -2.63 11.88
CA ALA A 83 -21.18 -1.35 12.02
C ALA A 83 -20.70 -1.12 13.46
N GLN A 84 -21.53 -1.42 14.46
CA GLN A 84 -21.16 -1.29 15.87
C GLN A 84 -20.04 -2.25 16.27
N ALA A 85 -20.11 -3.51 15.84
CA ALA A 85 -19.04 -4.49 16.10
C ALA A 85 -17.71 -4.05 15.47
N LYS A 86 -17.76 -3.52 14.24
CA LYS A 86 -16.59 -2.97 13.56
C LYS A 86 -16.01 -1.76 14.30
N GLU A 87 -16.84 -0.80 14.70
CA GLU A 87 -16.37 0.38 15.43
C GLU A 87 -15.73 -0.02 16.77
N HIS A 88 -16.36 -0.92 17.52
CA HIS A 88 -15.79 -1.43 18.77
C HIS A 88 -14.43 -2.13 18.57
N ALA A 89 -14.28 -2.90 17.49
CA ALA A 89 -13.01 -3.53 17.13
C ALA A 89 -11.93 -2.49 16.78
N LEU A 90 -12.31 -1.43 16.05
CA LEU A 90 -11.40 -0.32 15.72
C LEU A 90 -10.98 0.46 16.98
N GLU A 91 -11.93 0.80 17.86
CA GLU A 91 -11.63 1.45 19.15
C GLU A 91 -10.67 0.60 19.99
N THR A 92 -10.91 -0.71 20.07
CA THR A 92 -10.04 -1.64 20.78
C THR A 92 -8.64 -1.68 20.17
N ALA A 93 -8.53 -1.70 18.84
CA ALA A 93 -7.25 -1.68 18.14
C ALA A 93 -6.50 -0.35 18.36
N ARG A 94 -7.21 0.78 18.33
CA ARG A 94 -6.64 2.11 18.63
C ARG A 94 -6.18 2.28 20.07
N ALA A 95 -6.81 1.58 21.01
CA ALA A 95 -6.46 1.62 22.43
C ALA A 95 -5.17 0.83 22.76
N GLN A 96 -4.67 0.01 21.83
CA GLN A 96 -3.39 -0.68 22.01
C GLN A 96 -2.21 0.31 22.05
N PRO A 97 -1.08 -0.04 22.67
CA PRO A 97 0.13 0.76 22.62
C PRO A 97 0.49 1.12 21.17
N GLU A 98 0.76 2.40 20.93
CA GLU A 98 1.02 2.96 19.59
C GLU A 98 -0.11 2.82 18.57
N GLY A 99 -1.31 2.36 18.95
CA GLY A 99 -2.46 2.25 18.05
C GLY A 99 -2.91 3.59 17.46
N GLN A 100 -2.64 4.70 18.15
CA GLN A 100 -2.89 6.07 17.69
C GLN A 100 -1.73 6.66 16.86
N ALA A 101 -0.59 5.97 16.76
CA ALA A 101 0.53 6.47 15.99
C ALA A 101 0.14 6.59 14.50
N PRO A 102 0.64 7.60 13.78
CA PRO A 102 0.33 7.76 12.37
C PRO A 102 1.04 6.68 11.55
N GLY A 103 0.29 6.02 10.69
CA GLY A 103 0.74 4.96 9.80
C GLY A 103 0.23 5.12 8.39
N LEU A 104 0.61 4.17 7.55
CA LEU A 104 0.10 4.04 6.20
C LEU A 104 -0.08 2.55 5.86
N MET A 105 -1.01 2.26 4.96
CA MET A 105 -1.32 0.91 4.50
C MET A 105 -1.20 0.83 2.98
N CYS A 106 -0.53 -0.22 2.53
CA CYS A 106 -0.31 -0.53 1.13
C CYS A 106 -1.01 -1.85 0.76
N LEU A 107 -1.57 -1.87 -0.44
CA LEU A 107 -2.05 -3.10 -1.09
C LEU A 107 -0.90 -3.73 -1.86
N GLU A 108 -0.69 -5.04 -1.69
CA GLU A 108 0.31 -5.79 -2.44
C GLU A 108 -0.27 -6.29 -3.78
N PRO A 109 0.55 -6.41 -4.85
CA PRO A 109 0.08 -6.81 -6.17
C PRO A 109 -0.50 -8.23 -6.16
N VAL A 110 -1.62 -8.40 -6.86
CA VAL A 110 -2.26 -9.70 -7.08
C VAL A 110 -2.38 -9.96 -8.59
N ALA A 111 -1.83 -11.10 -9.01
CA ALA A 111 -1.78 -11.52 -10.41
C ALA A 111 -2.72 -12.70 -10.70
N GLY A 112 -3.08 -12.86 -11.98
CA GLY A 112 -3.83 -14.02 -12.47
C GLY A 112 -5.23 -14.17 -11.87
N GLU A 113 -5.63 -15.42 -11.65
CA GLU A 113 -6.99 -15.82 -11.24
C GLU A 113 -7.38 -15.33 -9.84
N GLN A 114 -6.39 -15.09 -8.96
CA GLN A 114 -6.62 -14.62 -7.59
C GLN A 114 -7.15 -13.18 -7.53
N ARG A 115 -6.98 -12.40 -8.61
CA ARG A 115 -7.37 -10.99 -8.65
C ARG A 115 -8.87 -10.76 -8.43
N GLN A 116 -9.71 -11.68 -8.90
CA GLN A 116 -11.16 -11.56 -8.70
C GLN A 116 -11.52 -11.74 -7.22
N ALA A 117 -10.93 -12.74 -6.56
CA ALA A 117 -11.14 -12.97 -5.14
C ALA A 117 -10.64 -11.79 -4.29
N ALA A 118 -9.43 -11.29 -4.59
CA ALA A 118 -8.86 -10.12 -3.95
C ALA A 118 -9.73 -8.86 -4.10
N ALA A 119 -10.30 -8.62 -5.29
CA ALA A 119 -11.23 -7.52 -5.51
C ALA A 119 -12.53 -7.66 -4.70
N GLN A 120 -13.08 -8.88 -4.60
CA GLN A 120 -14.26 -9.15 -3.77
C GLN A 120 -13.96 -8.95 -2.28
N GLY A 121 -12.78 -9.39 -1.83
CA GLY A 121 -12.31 -9.18 -0.46
C GLY A 121 -12.16 -7.69 -0.13
N LEU A 122 -11.51 -6.92 -1.01
CA LEU A 122 -11.38 -5.48 -0.87
C LEU A 122 -12.74 -4.79 -0.80
N ALA A 123 -13.66 -5.12 -1.72
CA ALA A 123 -15.01 -4.58 -1.74
C ALA A 123 -15.74 -4.82 -0.41
N LYS A 124 -15.68 -6.06 0.10
CA LYS A 124 -16.33 -6.46 1.35
C LYS A 124 -15.77 -5.73 2.56
N VAL A 125 -14.44 -5.71 2.72
CA VAL A 125 -13.79 -5.15 3.92
C VAL A 125 -13.92 -3.62 3.96
N MET A 126 -13.79 -2.99 2.79
CA MET A 126 -13.82 -1.53 2.67
C MET A 126 -15.23 -0.97 2.48
N GLY A 127 -16.22 -1.82 2.22
CA GLY A 127 -17.61 -1.39 1.98
C GLY A 127 -17.76 -0.58 0.69
N ILE A 128 -16.97 -0.90 -0.33
CA ILE A 128 -17.02 -0.26 -1.65
C ILE A 128 -17.62 -1.20 -2.69
N ASP A 129 -18.07 -0.69 -3.82
CA ASP A 129 -18.59 -1.54 -4.88
C ASP A 129 -17.49 -2.38 -5.55
N ALA A 130 -17.90 -3.54 -6.08
CA ALA A 130 -16.97 -4.51 -6.66
C ALA A 130 -16.20 -3.99 -7.88
N TYR A 131 -16.78 -3.04 -8.63
CA TYR A 131 -16.12 -2.46 -9.80
C TYR A 131 -14.99 -1.52 -9.37
N MET A 132 -15.24 -0.61 -8.43
CA MET A 132 -14.22 0.27 -7.86
C MET A 132 -13.12 -0.51 -7.14
N ALA A 133 -13.48 -1.55 -6.38
CA ALA A 133 -12.50 -2.42 -5.76
C ALA A 133 -11.56 -3.05 -6.80
N ARG A 134 -12.09 -3.55 -7.92
CA ARG A 134 -11.29 -4.14 -9.00
C ARG A 134 -10.29 -3.16 -9.63
N LEU A 135 -10.65 -1.87 -9.72
CA LEU A 135 -9.75 -0.81 -10.20
C LEU A 135 -8.65 -0.47 -9.18
N GLN A 136 -8.89 -0.76 -7.90
CA GLN A 136 -7.96 -0.47 -6.83
C GLN A 136 -6.92 -1.57 -6.61
N VAL A 137 -7.23 -2.84 -6.94
CA VAL A 137 -6.28 -3.96 -6.78
C VAL A 137 -5.03 -3.75 -7.67
N PRO A 138 -3.82 -3.63 -7.10
CA PRO A 138 -2.61 -3.52 -7.90
C PRO A 138 -2.26 -4.82 -8.62
N SER A 139 -1.59 -4.73 -9.77
CA SER A 139 -1.18 -5.89 -10.57
C SER A 139 0.33 -6.17 -10.54
N ARG A 140 1.16 -5.16 -10.29
CA ARG A 140 2.62 -5.27 -10.37
C ARG A 140 3.34 -4.61 -9.21
N GLU A 141 2.91 -3.40 -8.83
CA GLU A 141 3.54 -2.62 -7.77
C GLU A 141 2.60 -2.42 -6.60
N TRP A 142 3.17 -2.12 -5.42
CA TRP A 142 2.37 -1.71 -4.28
C TRP A 142 1.53 -0.48 -4.62
N ARG A 143 0.34 -0.41 -4.03
CA ARG A 143 -0.51 0.78 -4.09
C ARG A 143 -0.68 1.32 -2.67
N LEU A 144 -0.24 2.56 -2.46
CA LEU A 144 -0.60 3.28 -1.24
C LEU A 144 -2.11 3.48 -1.21
N TYR A 145 -2.74 3.05 -0.13
CA TYR A 145 -4.19 2.92 -0.08
C TYR A 145 -4.82 3.78 1.00
N ARG A 146 -4.18 3.86 2.16
CA ARG A 146 -4.74 4.58 3.31
C ARG A 146 -3.64 5.14 4.20
N VAL A 147 -3.92 6.30 4.77
CA VAL A 147 -3.17 6.94 5.85
C VAL A 147 -4.10 7.06 7.07
N GLY A 148 -3.59 6.82 8.26
CA GLY A 148 -4.39 6.90 9.49
C GLY A 148 -3.71 6.28 10.72
N PRO A 149 -4.45 6.13 11.84
CA PRO A 149 -3.94 5.49 13.05
C PRO A 149 -3.53 4.04 12.79
N VAL A 150 -2.37 3.62 13.31
CA VAL A 150 -1.84 2.26 13.16
C VAL A 150 -2.83 1.17 13.56
N GLY A 151 -3.61 1.37 14.63
CA GLY A 151 -4.61 0.40 15.08
C GLY A 151 -5.68 0.13 14.02
N ASP A 152 -6.15 1.17 13.32
CA ASP A 152 -7.09 1.02 12.21
C ASP A 152 -6.44 0.23 11.07
N LEU A 153 -5.21 0.62 10.71
CA LEU A 153 -4.49 0.02 9.58
C LEU A 153 -4.17 -1.45 9.84
N GLN A 154 -3.83 -1.81 11.09
CA GLN A 154 -3.67 -3.19 11.53
C GLN A 154 -4.97 -3.98 11.36
N TYR A 155 -6.09 -3.45 11.85
CA TYR A 155 -7.40 -4.08 11.69
C TYR A 155 -7.73 -4.31 10.21
N TYR A 156 -7.59 -3.27 9.37
CA TYR A 156 -7.90 -3.38 7.95
C TYR A 156 -6.95 -4.30 7.20
N SER A 157 -5.63 -4.23 7.44
CA SER A 157 -4.63 -5.11 6.80
C SER A 157 -4.90 -6.58 7.13
N ARG A 158 -5.24 -6.90 8.38
CA ARG A 158 -5.64 -8.25 8.77
C ARG A 158 -6.94 -8.69 8.08
N ALA A 159 -7.98 -7.87 8.14
CA ALA A 159 -9.26 -8.19 7.52
C ALA A 159 -9.15 -8.38 6.00
N LEU A 160 -8.32 -7.57 5.33
CA LEU A 160 -8.02 -7.70 3.90
C LEU A 160 -7.28 -9.00 3.60
N THR A 161 -6.27 -9.33 4.38
CA THR A 161 -5.48 -10.56 4.20
C THR A 161 -6.34 -11.81 4.39
N GLU A 162 -7.19 -11.84 5.43
CA GLU A 162 -8.18 -12.91 5.65
C GLU A 162 -9.20 -12.99 4.49
N ALA A 163 -9.48 -11.87 3.84
CA ALA A 163 -10.32 -11.78 2.65
C ALA A 163 -9.55 -11.94 1.32
N GLN A 164 -8.35 -12.53 1.35
CA GLN A 164 -7.52 -12.83 0.16
C GLN A 164 -7.02 -11.60 -0.61
N MET A 165 -7.01 -10.42 0.01
CA MET A 165 -6.37 -9.20 -0.48
C MET A 165 -5.12 -8.91 0.36
N PRO A 166 -3.92 -9.26 -0.12
CA PRO A 166 -2.68 -9.02 0.62
C PRO A 166 -2.44 -7.51 0.83
N ALA A 167 -2.22 -7.13 2.08
CA ALA A 167 -2.01 -5.75 2.46
C ALA A 167 -1.11 -5.69 3.70
N PHE A 168 -0.23 -4.70 3.75
CA PHE A 168 0.60 -4.44 4.92
C PHE A 168 0.48 -2.99 5.36
N TRP A 169 0.88 -2.72 6.59
CA TRP A 169 0.93 -1.38 7.16
C TRP A 169 2.33 -1.12 7.73
N VAL A 170 2.70 0.15 7.84
CA VAL A 170 3.94 0.59 8.48
C VAL A 170 3.69 1.90 9.25
N LYS A 171 4.52 2.19 10.25
CA LYS A 171 4.46 3.49 10.93
C LYS A 171 5.15 4.55 10.08
N GLN A 172 4.57 5.75 10.02
CA GLN A 172 5.22 6.85 9.31
C GLN A 172 6.56 7.24 9.94
N ALA A 173 6.70 7.09 11.26
CA ALA A 173 7.94 7.37 11.97
C ALA A 173 9.11 6.49 11.50
N GLU A 174 8.87 5.24 11.10
CA GLU A 174 9.92 4.33 10.61
C GLU A 174 10.51 4.80 9.28
N ILE A 175 9.68 5.38 8.41
CA ILE A 175 10.11 5.94 7.12
C ILE A 175 10.72 7.33 7.31
N LYS A 176 10.11 8.17 8.14
CA LYS A 176 10.58 9.52 8.41
C LYS A 176 11.97 9.53 9.04
N ASN A 177 12.22 8.61 9.97
CA ASN A 177 13.47 8.55 10.73
C ASN A 177 14.53 7.68 10.05
N LEU A 178 14.28 7.15 8.85
CA LEU A 178 15.23 6.34 8.11
C LEU A 178 16.46 7.21 7.74
N PRO A 179 17.67 6.89 8.23
CA PRO A 179 18.87 7.62 7.84
C PRO A 179 19.19 7.40 6.37
N VAL A 180 19.17 8.48 5.59
CA VAL A 180 19.57 8.49 4.19
C VAL A 180 20.82 9.34 4.05
N PHE A 181 21.86 8.78 3.44
CA PHE A 181 23.09 9.48 3.12
C PHE A 181 23.16 9.70 1.61
N ARG A 182 23.22 10.97 1.19
CA ARG A 182 23.37 11.32 -0.23
C ARG A 182 24.80 11.08 -0.67
N VAL A 183 25.01 10.06 -1.48
CA VAL A 183 26.31 9.71 -2.05
C VAL A 183 26.70 10.76 -3.08
N GLN A 184 27.89 11.34 -2.90
CA GLN A 184 28.53 12.25 -3.85
C GLN A 184 29.33 11.46 -4.89
N ASN A 185 30.11 10.47 -4.45
CA ASN A 185 30.83 9.55 -5.33
C ASN A 185 31.27 8.28 -4.58
N PHE A 186 31.72 7.28 -5.33
CA PHE A 186 32.56 6.22 -4.81
C PHE A 186 34.02 6.66 -4.81
N ARG A 187 34.68 6.59 -3.64
CA ARG A 187 36.15 6.73 -3.55
C ARG A 187 36.84 5.47 -4.07
N ARG A 188 36.29 4.30 -3.73
CA ARG A 188 36.70 2.99 -4.25
C ARG A 188 35.52 2.01 -4.23
N VAL A 189 35.53 1.01 -5.10
CA VAL A 189 34.53 -0.09 -5.10
C VAL A 189 35.14 -1.45 -4.74
N GLU A 190 36.47 -1.55 -4.80
CA GLU A 190 37.25 -2.75 -4.48
C GLU A 190 38.54 -2.38 -3.72
N PRO A 191 39.08 -3.29 -2.88
CA PRO A 191 38.50 -4.58 -2.47
C PRO A 191 37.28 -4.42 -1.54
N GLN A 192 37.14 -3.26 -0.90
CA GLN A 192 35.99 -2.85 -0.09
C GLN A 192 35.45 -1.53 -0.61
N ALA A 193 34.13 -1.43 -0.79
CA ALA A 193 33.50 -0.22 -1.28
C ALA A 193 33.58 0.90 -0.24
N GLU A 194 33.85 2.13 -0.69
CA GLU A 194 33.86 3.32 0.14
C GLU A 194 33.21 4.47 -0.62
N VAL A 195 32.15 5.04 -0.07
CA VAL A 195 31.45 6.20 -0.63
C VAL A 195 31.77 7.46 0.15
N ILE A 196 31.83 8.59 -0.56
CA ILE A 196 31.76 9.92 0.03
C ILE A 196 30.30 10.35 0.00
N CYS A 197 29.76 10.75 1.15
CA CYS A 197 28.35 11.06 1.27
C CYS A 197 28.11 12.25 2.20
N VAL A 198 26.90 12.79 2.11
CA VAL A 198 26.42 13.88 2.95
C VAL A 198 25.23 13.37 3.76
N ASN A 199 25.19 13.69 5.05
CA ASN A 199 24.07 13.35 5.93
C ASN A 199 22.94 14.41 5.88
N ALA A 200 21.89 14.20 6.66
CA ALA A 200 20.75 15.10 6.70
C ALA A 200 21.07 16.54 7.14
N ASP A 201 22.13 16.73 7.92
CA ASP A 201 22.61 18.02 8.40
C ASP A 201 23.57 18.72 7.42
N GLY A 202 23.81 18.13 6.25
CA GLY A 202 24.74 18.66 5.25
C GLY A 202 26.21 18.35 5.55
N GLN A 203 26.51 17.50 6.53
CA GLN A 203 27.87 17.14 6.90
C GLN A 203 28.42 16.06 5.96
N MET A 204 29.60 16.30 5.42
CA MET A 204 30.30 15.36 4.55
C MET A 204 31.06 14.30 5.37
N GLY A 205 31.01 13.05 4.93
CA GLY A 205 31.71 11.92 5.53
C GLY A 205 32.02 10.83 4.52
N ALA A 206 32.58 9.73 5.02
CA ALA A 206 32.86 8.53 4.24
C ALA A 206 32.27 7.30 4.91
N ILE A 207 31.70 6.38 4.13
CA ILE A 207 31.17 5.11 4.60
C ILE A 207 31.83 4.00 3.80
N ALA A 208 32.64 3.18 4.48
CA ALA A 208 33.17 1.93 3.92
C ALA A 208 32.25 0.76 4.25
N PHE A 209 31.99 -0.13 3.29
CA PHE A 209 31.10 -1.27 3.45
C PHE A 209 31.48 -2.43 2.51
N ASP A 210 31.09 -3.63 2.90
CA ASP A 210 31.18 -4.82 2.06
C ASP A 210 29.90 -4.96 1.24
N TRP A 211 30.00 -5.40 -0.02
CA TRP A 211 28.84 -5.54 -0.90
C TRP A 211 27.76 -6.49 -0.35
N SER A 212 28.14 -7.44 0.50
CA SER A 212 27.21 -8.33 1.22
C SER A 212 26.29 -7.58 2.20
N GLU A 213 26.65 -6.36 2.61
CA GLU A 213 25.82 -5.53 3.47
C GLU A 213 24.67 -4.85 2.71
N VAL A 214 24.78 -4.73 1.37
CA VAL A 214 23.72 -4.19 0.51
C VAL A 214 22.75 -5.31 0.18
N THR A 215 21.57 -5.28 0.78
CA THR A 215 20.63 -6.39 0.69
C THR A 215 19.60 -6.23 -0.40
N GLN A 216 19.44 -5.03 -0.97
CA GLN A 216 18.55 -4.75 -2.10
C GLN A 216 18.90 -3.42 -2.77
N LEU A 217 18.47 -3.28 -4.01
CA LEU A 217 18.50 -2.04 -4.79
C LEU A 217 17.07 -1.50 -4.94
N VAL A 218 16.88 -0.20 -4.71
CA VAL A 218 15.63 0.49 -5.08
C VAL A 218 15.94 1.61 -6.06
N MET A 219 15.24 1.62 -7.19
CA MET A 219 15.49 2.50 -8.31
C MET A 219 14.23 3.29 -8.69
N GLY A 220 14.42 4.51 -9.15
CA GLY A 220 13.31 5.33 -9.62
C GLY A 220 13.73 6.44 -10.58
N GLN A 221 12.78 6.83 -11.42
CA GLN A 221 12.88 7.98 -12.32
C GLN A 221 11.97 9.08 -11.81
N ILE A 222 12.55 10.17 -11.33
CA ILE A 222 11.84 11.33 -10.80
C ILE A 222 11.63 12.32 -11.93
N PRO A 223 10.37 12.68 -12.28
CA PRO A 223 10.11 13.63 -13.34
C PRO A 223 10.59 15.04 -12.97
N LEU A 224 11.26 15.68 -13.93
CA LEU A 224 11.66 17.07 -13.89
C LEU A 224 10.72 17.89 -14.77
N PHE A 225 10.01 18.82 -14.16
CA PHE A 225 9.02 19.68 -14.82
C PHE A 225 9.61 21.04 -15.18
N GLU A 226 9.23 21.56 -16.33
CA GLU A 226 9.42 22.97 -16.68
C GLU A 226 8.10 23.63 -17.08
N SER A 227 8.00 24.93 -16.82
CA SER A 227 6.89 25.77 -17.29
C SER A 227 7.08 26.09 -18.77
N VAL A 228 6.35 25.40 -19.63
CA VAL A 228 6.31 25.70 -21.06
C VAL A 228 5.16 26.64 -21.40
N VAL A 229 5.38 27.52 -22.37
CA VAL A 229 4.30 28.30 -22.98
C VAL A 229 3.81 27.54 -24.20
N ASP A 230 2.57 27.04 -24.13
CA ASP A 230 1.93 26.30 -25.21
C ASP A 230 0.89 27.18 -25.91
N LEU A 231 0.60 26.91 -27.18
CA LEU A 231 -0.50 27.56 -27.90
C LEU A 231 -1.78 26.78 -27.62
N GLY A 232 -2.64 27.32 -26.75
CA GLY A 232 -3.96 26.76 -26.49
C GLY A 232 -4.92 26.91 -27.68
N ALA A 233 -6.14 26.40 -27.51
CA ALA A 233 -7.21 26.61 -28.49
C ALA A 233 -7.32 28.12 -28.81
N TRP A 234 -7.42 28.45 -30.11
CA TRP A 234 -7.51 29.83 -30.62
C TRP A 234 -6.23 30.69 -30.53
N ARG A 235 -5.03 30.08 -30.55
CA ARG A 235 -3.71 30.77 -30.50
C ARG A 235 -3.48 31.62 -29.24
N LYS A 236 -4.20 31.34 -28.14
CA LYS A 236 -3.92 31.97 -26.86
C LYS A 236 -2.78 31.23 -26.17
N LEU A 237 -1.75 31.97 -25.75
CA LEU A 237 -0.65 31.41 -24.97
C LEU A 237 -1.20 30.89 -23.63
N LYS A 238 -1.00 29.59 -23.37
CA LYS A 238 -1.33 28.94 -22.10
C LYS A 238 -0.04 28.41 -21.49
N ARG A 239 0.26 28.79 -20.26
CA ARG A 239 1.33 28.14 -19.50
C ARG A 239 0.87 26.75 -19.09
N ALA A 240 1.70 25.75 -19.35
CA ALA A 240 1.50 24.36 -18.95
C ALA A 240 2.80 23.82 -18.37
N GLU A 241 2.71 22.97 -17.35
CA GLU A 241 3.85 22.17 -16.90
C GLU A 241 3.94 20.94 -17.81
N LYS A 242 5.12 20.68 -18.36
CA LYS A 242 5.43 19.44 -19.07
C LYS A 242 6.65 18.79 -18.44
N THR A 243 6.61 17.47 -18.29
CA THR A 243 7.80 16.68 -17.97
C THR A 243 8.76 16.78 -19.15
N GLN A 244 9.96 17.30 -18.92
CA GLN A 244 10.97 17.42 -19.95
C GLN A 244 12.06 16.36 -19.82
N ASP A 245 12.37 15.96 -18.60
CA ASP A 245 13.48 15.06 -18.30
C ASP A 245 13.19 14.27 -17.02
N TYR A 246 14.06 13.33 -16.69
CA TYR A 246 14.00 12.54 -15.46
C TYR A 246 15.35 12.54 -14.76
N ALA A 247 15.33 12.64 -13.43
CA ALA A 247 16.47 12.29 -12.59
C ALA A 247 16.38 10.80 -12.24
N GLU A 248 17.48 10.08 -12.39
CA GLU A 248 17.57 8.68 -12.00
C GLU A 248 18.15 8.59 -10.59
N VAL A 249 17.44 7.89 -9.71
CA VAL A 249 17.82 7.71 -8.30
C VAL A 249 17.95 6.23 -7.98
N ILE A 250 19.01 5.88 -7.25
CA ILE A 250 19.30 4.52 -6.81
C ILE A 250 19.62 4.54 -5.33
N ASP A 251 18.92 3.70 -4.58
CA ASP A 251 19.16 3.47 -3.17
C ASP A 251 19.77 2.09 -2.95
N LEU A 252 20.91 2.08 -2.26
CA LEU A 252 21.51 0.87 -1.70
C LEU A 252 20.99 0.72 -0.27
N HIS A 253 20.24 -0.34 0.00
CA HIS A 253 19.72 -0.57 1.34
C HIS A 253 20.66 -1.42 2.18
N CYS A 254 21.22 -0.83 3.24
CA CYS A 254 22.10 -1.49 4.19
C CYS A 254 21.32 -1.80 5.47
N HIS A 255 20.55 -2.88 5.48
CA HIS A 255 19.63 -3.20 6.59
C HIS A 255 20.37 -3.44 7.90
N GLY A 256 21.53 -4.11 7.86
CA GLY A 256 22.38 -4.33 9.03
C GLY A 256 22.86 -3.03 9.69
N ARG A 257 23.07 -1.97 8.89
CA ARG A 257 23.44 -0.62 9.36
C ARG A 257 22.24 0.31 9.57
N ARG A 258 21.03 -0.16 9.26
CA ARG A 258 19.79 0.61 9.34
C ARG A 258 19.84 1.93 8.57
N CYS A 259 20.46 1.94 7.38
CA CYS A 259 20.59 3.15 6.58
C CYS A 259 20.47 2.87 5.08
N VAL A 260 20.27 3.96 4.33
CA VAL A 260 20.23 3.97 2.87
C VAL A 260 21.35 4.86 2.33
N LEU A 261 22.07 4.37 1.32
CA LEU A 261 23.00 5.17 0.53
C LEU A 261 22.30 5.54 -0.79
N ARG A 262 21.99 6.82 -0.97
CA ARG A 262 21.21 7.33 -2.11
C ARG A 262 22.13 7.98 -3.13
N LEU A 263 22.10 7.46 -4.36
CA LEU A 263 22.80 7.97 -5.53
C LEU A 263 21.80 8.64 -6.47
N CYS A 264 22.21 9.71 -7.13
CA CYS A 264 21.40 10.36 -8.17
C CYS A 264 22.28 10.85 -9.32
N ASP A 265 21.87 10.57 -10.55
CA ASP A 265 22.60 10.90 -11.78
C ASP A 265 22.98 12.39 -11.87
N ARG A 266 22.11 13.29 -11.39
CA ARG A 266 22.32 14.75 -11.43
C ARG A 266 23.27 15.29 -10.37
N THR A 267 23.49 14.55 -9.29
CA THR A 267 24.29 15.01 -8.13
C THR A 267 25.56 14.18 -7.91
N TYR A 268 25.71 13.07 -8.64
CA TYR A 268 26.87 12.21 -8.56
C TYR A 268 28.08 12.84 -9.28
N ASP A 269 29.22 12.96 -8.60
CA ASP A 269 30.44 13.56 -9.13
C ASP A 269 31.42 12.50 -9.66
N PHE A 270 31.32 12.20 -10.95
CA PHE A 270 32.25 11.31 -11.64
C PHE A 270 33.67 11.87 -11.79
N ARG A 271 33.89 13.18 -11.60
CA ARG A 271 35.23 13.79 -11.75
C ARG A 271 36.12 13.51 -10.55
N GLN A 272 35.52 13.33 -9.38
CA GLN A 272 36.23 13.04 -8.13
C GLN A 272 36.33 11.56 -7.80
N GLY A 273 35.66 10.69 -8.57
CA GLY A 273 35.74 9.24 -8.40
C GLY A 273 35.06 8.49 -9.54
N ASN A 274 35.85 7.76 -10.32
CA ASN A 274 35.37 6.67 -11.17
C ASN A 274 36.19 5.41 -10.87
N PRO A 275 35.95 4.75 -9.72
CA PRO A 275 36.74 3.60 -9.32
C PRO A 275 36.28 2.29 -9.98
N LEU A 276 35.36 2.34 -10.96
CA LEU A 276 34.87 1.12 -11.61
C LEU A 276 36.07 0.30 -12.13
N PRO A 277 36.13 -1.02 -11.91
CA PRO A 277 37.32 -1.83 -12.21
C PRO A 277 37.75 -1.79 -13.68
N ASN A 278 36.86 -1.35 -14.57
CA ASN A 278 37.08 -1.18 -16.02
C ASN A 278 37.01 0.29 -16.47
N ALA A 279 37.40 1.25 -15.61
CA ALA A 279 37.32 2.69 -15.91
C ALA A 279 38.08 3.13 -17.17
N GLU A 280 39.02 2.32 -17.68
CA GLU A 280 39.71 2.53 -18.95
C GLU A 280 38.79 2.37 -20.19
N ALA A 281 37.67 1.66 -20.07
CA ALA A 281 36.67 1.49 -21.14
C ALA A 281 35.57 2.57 -21.13
N ILE A 282 35.60 3.48 -20.16
CA ILE A 282 34.63 4.57 -20.05
C ILE A 282 35.21 5.76 -20.82
N PRO A 283 34.49 6.31 -21.84
CA PRO A 283 35.03 7.36 -22.70
C PRO A 283 35.54 8.55 -21.88
N ASP A 284 36.64 9.10 -22.38
CA ASP A 284 37.49 10.16 -21.85
C ASP A 284 36.79 11.22 -20.97
N LYS A 285 37.56 11.83 -20.06
CA LYS A 285 37.17 12.78 -19.00
C LYS A 285 36.42 14.05 -19.46
N GLY A 286 36.02 14.13 -20.73
CA GLY A 286 35.26 15.22 -21.36
C GLY A 286 33.93 14.83 -22.03
N LEU A 287 33.44 13.58 -21.96
CA LEU A 287 32.16 13.16 -22.56
C LEU A 287 31.04 12.87 -21.53
N ALA A 288 29.80 12.97 -22.00
CA ALA A 288 28.54 13.10 -21.25
C ALA A 288 28.39 12.20 -20.00
N MET A 289 27.78 12.75 -18.95
CA MET A 289 27.52 12.07 -17.66
C MET A 289 26.70 10.77 -17.78
N ARG A 290 25.90 10.63 -18.86
CA ARG A 290 24.93 9.55 -19.01
C ARG A 290 25.55 8.15 -19.23
N PRO A 291 26.52 7.95 -20.16
CA PRO A 291 27.27 6.69 -20.25
C PRO A 291 27.96 6.27 -18.94
N GLN A 292 28.51 7.22 -18.20
CA GLN A 292 29.20 6.93 -16.93
C GLN A 292 28.20 6.46 -15.86
N TRP A 293 27.06 7.12 -15.78
CA TRP A 293 25.95 6.69 -14.94
C TRP A 293 25.45 5.29 -15.31
N GLN A 294 25.22 5.01 -16.59
CA GLN A 294 24.79 3.68 -17.05
C GLN A 294 25.79 2.58 -16.69
N ALA A 295 27.10 2.84 -16.83
CA ALA A 295 28.13 1.91 -16.42
C ALA A 295 28.10 1.64 -14.91
N LEU A 296 27.89 2.68 -14.09
CA LEU A 296 27.72 2.54 -12.65
C LEU A 296 26.46 1.73 -12.31
N VAL A 297 25.32 2.03 -12.94
CA VAL A 297 24.06 1.29 -12.73
C VAL A 297 24.25 -0.19 -13.03
N GLN A 298 24.89 -0.52 -14.16
CA GLN A 298 25.17 -1.91 -14.54
C GLN A 298 26.07 -2.59 -13.52
N TYR A 299 27.16 -1.93 -13.10
CA TYR A 299 28.04 -2.45 -12.06
C TYR A 299 27.31 -2.74 -10.74
N LEU A 300 26.43 -1.83 -10.29
CA LEU A 300 25.64 -2.03 -9.08
C LEU A 300 24.69 -3.23 -9.20
N ARG A 301 24.02 -3.39 -10.36
CA ARG A 301 23.15 -4.53 -10.64
C ARG A 301 23.91 -5.86 -10.64
N ASP A 302 25.14 -5.87 -11.15
CA ASP A 302 25.98 -7.08 -11.17
C ASP A 302 26.56 -7.41 -9.79
N ARG A 303 26.76 -6.41 -8.92
CA ARG A 303 27.35 -6.58 -7.58
C ARG A 303 26.35 -6.92 -6.49
N VAL A 304 25.14 -6.38 -6.55
CA VAL A 304 24.14 -6.61 -5.50
C VAL A 304 23.35 -7.89 -5.78
N THR A 305 23.45 -8.87 -4.88
CA THR A 305 22.78 -10.17 -5.02
C THR A 305 21.31 -10.16 -4.59
N GLY A 306 20.87 -9.07 -3.95
CA GLY A 306 19.50 -8.88 -3.49
C GLY A 306 18.51 -8.50 -4.60
N PRO A 307 17.21 -8.38 -4.27
CA PRO A 307 16.21 -7.94 -5.24
C PRO A 307 16.48 -6.51 -5.70
N THR A 308 16.12 -6.24 -6.96
CA THR A 308 16.07 -4.89 -7.53
C THR A 308 14.60 -4.48 -7.67
N HIS A 309 14.26 -3.32 -7.11
CA HIS A 309 12.93 -2.72 -7.19
C HIS A 309 12.97 -1.48 -8.08
N ASP A 310 12.37 -1.55 -9.26
CA ASP A 310 12.36 -0.45 -10.25
C ASP A 310 10.94 0.01 -10.61
N GLY A 311 9.98 -0.30 -9.75
CA GLY A 311 8.55 -0.03 -9.91
C GLY A 311 8.09 1.39 -9.60
N PHE A 312 9.01 2.31 -9.32
CA PHE A 312 8.70 3.63 -8.76
C PHE A 312 7.63 4.40 -9.54
N SER A 313 7.69 4.44 -10.88
CA SER A 313 6.76 5.25 -11.68
C SER A 313 5.29 4.88 -11.40
N LYS A 314 4.99 3.57 -11.36
CA LYS A 314 3.62 3.09 -11.10
C LYS A 314 3.19 3.28 -9.66
N PHE A 315 4.10 3.08 -8.72
CA PHE A 315 3.85 3.38 -7.31
C PHE A 315 3.53 4.87 -7.16
N GLY A 316 4.39 5.73 -7.71
CA GLY A 316 4.35 7.17 -7.58
C GLY A 316 3.08 7.78 -8.16
N ASP A 317 2.61 7.32 -9.32
CA ASP A 317 1.33 7.73 -9.90
C ASP A 317 0.16 7.57 -8.93
N SER A 318 0.19 6.55 -8.07
CA SER A 318 -0.86 6.28 -7.08
C SER A 318 -0.60 6.90 -5.71
N ALA A 319 0.66 7.17 -5.37
CA ALA A 319 1.07 7.59 -4.04
C ALA A 319 1.22 9.11 -3.90
N ILE A 320 1.45 9.82 -5.01
CA ILE A 320 1.75 11.27 -4.98
C ILE A 320 0.63 12.10 -4.33
N GLU A 321 -0.62 11.69 -4.49
CA GLU A 321 -1.79 12.35 -3.89
C GLU A 321 -1.84 12.26 -2.36
N PHE A 322 -1.11 11.30 -1.77
CA PHE A 322 -1.07 11.11 -0.32
C PHE A 322 0.08 11.86 0.35
N ILE A 323 1.04 12.40 -0.41
CA ILE A 323 2.23 13.05 0.15
C ILE A 323 1.85 14.21 1.07
N ASP A 324 0.84 14.98 0.69
CA ASP A 324 0.37 16.12 1.49
C ASP A 324 -0.31 15.69 2.81
N LEU A 325 -0.65 14.40 2.95
CA LEU A 325 -1.19 13.81 4.18
C LEU A 325 -0.11 13.24 5.10
N LEU A 326 1.15 13.22 4.66
CA LEU A 326 2.28 12.70 5.41
C LEU A 326 3.05 13.84 6.10
N PRO A 327 3.75 13.57 7.21
CA PRO A 327 4.70 14.53 7.76
C PRO A 327 5.78 14.83 6.72
N PRO A 328 6.42 16.01 6.79
CA PRO A 328 7.52 16.36 5.91
C PRO A 328 8.57 15.24 5.90
N LEU A 329 8.79 14.68 4.72
CA LEU A 329 9.84 13.70 4.45
C LEU A 329 11.03 14.45 3.89
N ASN A 330 12.23 14.14 4.37
CA ASN A 330 13.47 14.68 3.83
C ASN A 330 14.04 13.69 2.81
N PRO A 331 13.84 13.90 1.50
CA PRO A 331 14.26 12.94 0.48
C PRO A 331 15.78 12.95 0.27
N GLN A 332 16.56 13.84 0.88
CA GLN A 332 18.01 13.92 0.64
C GLN A 332 18.37 13.98 -0.86
N LEU A 333 17.51 14.65 -1.64
CA LEU A 333 17.67 14.90 -3.06
C LEU A 333 17.80 16.40 -3.28
N ASP A 334 18.88 16.80 -3.94
CA ASP A 334 19.19 18.20 -4.24
C ASP A 334 19.21 18.39 -5.76
N LEU A 335 18.00 18.32 -6.32
CA LEU A 335 17.77 18.47 -7.74
C LEU A 335 17.55 19.95 -8.05
N ALA A 336 18.37 20.51 -8.95
CA ALA A 336 18.21 21.87 -9.41
C ALA A 336 16.88 22.02 -10.18
N ARG A 337 15.95 22.81 -9.64
CA ARG A 337 14.63 23.06 -10.23
C ARG A 337 14.04 24.37 -9.75
N VAL A 338 13.08 24.88 -10.53
CA VAL A 338 12.38 26.15 -10.24
C VAL A 338 11.39 26.02 -9.08
N LYS A 339 10.81 24.83 -8.88
CA LYS A 339 9.80 24.56 -7.85
C LYS A 339 10.01 23.16 -7.27
N GLU A 340 9.79 23.02 -5.96
CA GLU A 340 9.76 21.72 -5.29
C GLU A 340 8.71 20.78 -5.91
N SER A 341 8.99 19.49 -5.86
CA SER A 341 8.15 18.45 -6.46
C SER A 341 7.81 17.39 -5.41
N ASN A 342 6.54 17.01 -5.33
CA ASN A 342 6.08 15.92 -4.46
C ASN A 342 6.63 14.56 -4.91
N TRP A 343 7.23 14.46 -6.11
CA TRP A 343 7.86 13.22 -6.57
C TRP A 343 9.09 12.82 -5.74
N ASP A 344 9.80 13.77 -5.15
CA ASP A 344 10.97 13.49 -4.31
C ASP A 344 10.60 12.81 -2.99
N PRO A 345 9.69 13.37 -2.16
CA PRO A 345 9.20 12.67 -0.99
C PRO A 345 8.43 11.40 -1.37
N THR A 346 7.84 11.31 -2.57
CA THR A 346 7.25 10.05 -3.08
C THR A 346 8.29 8.97 -3.31
N PHE A 347 9.46 9.31 -3.88
CA PHE A 347 10.56 8.36 -4.01
C PHE A 347 11.11 7.94 -2.64
N HIS A 348 11.26 8.90 -1.73
CA HIS A 348 11.64 8.59 -0.35
C HIS A 348 10.68 7.61 0.32
N LEU A 349 9.37 7.83 0.13
CA LEU A 349 8.33 6.94 0.63
C LEU A 349 8.45 5.54 0.00
N TYR A 350 8.60 5.46 -1.33
CA TYR A 350 8.74 4.18 -2.04
C TYR A 350 9.92 3.36 -1.50
N SER A 351 11.10 3.99 -1.45
CA SER A 351 12.31 3.38 -0.91
C SER A 351 12.16 2.99 0.56
N GLY A 352 11.65 3.89 1.41
CA GLY A 352 11.44 3.61 2.82
C GLY A 352 10.46 2.46 3.08
N LEU A 353 9.41 2.31 2.26
CA LEU A 353 8.51 1.17 2.34
C LEU A 353 9.23 -0.14 2.05
N HIS A 354 10.06 -0.19 0.99
CA HIS A 354 10.88 -1.36 0.70
C HIS A 354 11.87 -1.64 1.82
N PHE A 355 12.46 -0.62 2.43
CA PHE A 355 13.38 -0.78 3.55
C PHE A 355 12.70 -1.42 4.77
N VAL A 356 11.57 -0.87 5.20
CA VAL A 356 10.85 -1.35 6.40
C VAL A 356 10.28 -2.75 6.17
N ARG A 357 9.66 -2.98 5.00
CA ARG A 357 9.02 -4.26 4.69
C ARG A 357 10.01 -5.42 4.64
N TYR A 358 11.20 -5.22 4.08
CA TYR A 358 12.25 -6.25 4.01
C TYR A 358 13.01 -6.44 5.32
N SER A 359 13.16 -5.39 6.14
CA SER A 359 13.69 -5.51 7.51
C SER A 359 12.86 -6.49 8.35
N ALA A 360 11.53 -6.43 8.22
CA ALA A 360 10.63 -7.34 8.93
C ALA A 360 10.75 -8.80 8.45
N VAL A 361 10.95 -9.03 7.14
CA VAL A 361 11.11 -10.38 6.57
C VAL A 361 12.43 -11.02 7.00
N THR A 362 13.53 -10.27 6.95
CA THR A 362 14.85 -10.75 7.36
C THR A 362 14.94 -11.05 8.85
N ALA A 363 14.25 -10.29 9.71
CA ALA A 363 14.14 -10.59 11.13
C ALA A 363 13.38 -11.91 11.40
N ALA A 364 12.30 -12.17 10.66
CA ALA A 364 11.49 -13.38 10.82
C ALA A 364 12.16 -14.65 10.25
N SER A 365 13.09 -14.53 9.30
CA SER A 365 13.86 -15.68 8.79
C SER A 365 15.13 -15.99 9.61
N ALA A 366 15.49 -15.12 10.55
CA ALA A 366 16.63 -15.29 11.46
C ALA A 366 16.22 -15.79 12.86
N SER A 367 14.92 -15.90 13.14
CA SER A 367 14.30 -16.47 14.34
C SER A 367 13.73 -17.86 14.06
#